data_AF-A0A562P9W7-F1
#
_entry.id   AF-A0A562P9W7-F1
#
_cell.length_a   1.000
_cell.length_b   1.000
_cell.length_c   1.000
_cell.angle_alpha   90.00
_cell.angle_beta   90.00
_cell.angle_gamma   90.00
#
_symmetry.space_group_name_H-M   'P 1'
#
loop_
_entity.id
_entity.type
_entity.pdbx_description
1 polymer ?
#
loop_
_entity_poly.entity_id
_entity_poly.type
_entity_poly.pdbx_seq_one_letter_code
_entity_poly.pdbx_strand_id
1 'polypeptide(L)' 'MLASKWVNMVVCALRRGRLRNGELARKLEGISPKMLMRTLRLLERDGLVRREIFRVFRGSNTN' A
#
# COMPACT_ATOMS: atom_id res chain seq x y z
N MET A 1 7.60 15.57 -7.89
CA MET A 1 6.65 16.40 -7.13
C MET A 1 5.47 15.65 -6.52
N LEU A 2 4.88 14.63 -7.16
CA LEU A 2 3.65 13.98 -6.64
C LEU A 2 3.82 13.12 -5.37
N ALA A 3 5.04 12.76 -4.96
CA ALA A 3 5.24 11.83 -3.84
C ALA A 3 4.81 12.42 -2.48
N SER A 4 5.08 13.70 -2.19
CA SER A 4 4.97 14.24 -0.83
C SER A 4 3.57 14.13 -0.22
N LYS A 5 2.51 14.39 -1.02
CA LYS A 5 1.11 14.26 -0.57
C LYS A 5 0.75 12.80 -0.27
N TRP A 6 1.02 11.91 -1.21
CA TRP A 6 0.66 10.50 -1.08
C TRP A 6 1.52 9.77 -0.05
N VAL A 7 2.81 10.12 0.06
CA VAL A 7 3.72 9.63 1.11
C VAL A 7 3.11 9.89 2.47
N ASN A 8 2.69 11.13 2.76
CA ASN A 8 2.11 11.46 4.05
C ASN A 8 0.81 10.67 4.30
N MET A 9 -0.07 10.55 3.30
CA MET A 9 -1.29 9.75 3.42
C MET A 9 -1.02 8.26 3.66
N VAL A 10 -0.05 7.67 2.96
CA VAL A 10 0.37 6.28 3.12
C VAL A 10 0.93 6.04 4.52
N VAL A 11 1.85 6.90 4.97
CA VAL A 11 2.45 6.80 6.30
C VAL A 11 1.39 6.97 7.39
N CYS A 12 0.49 7.95 7.26
CA CYS A 12 -0.63 8.13 8.17
C CYS A 12 -1.59 6.94 8.19
N ALA A 13 -1.85 6.33 7.03
CA ALA A 13 -2.69 5.15 6.92
C ALA A 13 -2.04 3.94 7.60
N LEU A 14 -0.75 3.73 7.39
CA LEU A 14 0.04 2.64 7.98
C LEU A 14 0.31 2.84 9.47
N ARG A 15 0.31 4.08 9.97
CA ARG A 15 0.40 4.38 11.41
C ARG A 15 -0.75 3.77 12.21
N ARG A 16 -1.92 3.56 11.59
CA ARG A 16 -3.08 2.91 12.23
C ARG A 16 -3.02 1.37 12.16
N GLY A 17 -2.03 0.80 11.48
CA GLY A 17 -1.88 -0.64 11.33
C GLY A 17 -1.60 -1.07 9.90
N ARG A 18 -1.46 -2.39 9.72
CA ARG A 18 -1.15 -3.00 8.43
C ARG A 18 -2.39 -2.96 7.53
N LEU A 19 -2.25 -2.44 6.32
CA LEU A 19 -3.35 -2.34 5.35
C LEU A 19 -2.98 -3.07 4.05
N ARG A 20 -3.97 -3.69 3.42
CA ARG A 20 -3.78 -4.30 2.09
C ARG A 20 -3.67 -3.20 1.03
N ASN A 21 -2.99 -3.49 -0.08
CA ASN A 21 -2.86 -2.55 -1.20
C ASN A 21 -4.22 -2.02 -1.69
N GLY A 22 -5.24 -2.88 -1.77
CA GLY A 22 -6.59 -2.48 -2.18
C GLY A 22 -7.27 -1.55 -1.16
N GLU A 23 -7.05 -1.76 0.13
CA GLU A 23 -7.60 -0.89 1.17
C GLU A 23 -6.87 0.44 1.23
N LEU A 24 -5.55 0.45 1.00
CA LEU A 24 -4.79 1.68 0.86
C LEU A 24 -5.31 2.49 -0.34
N ALA A 25 -5.49 1.86 -1.49
CA ALA A 25 -6.03 2.53 -2.68
C ALA A 25 -7.43 3.11 -2.44
N ARG A 26 -8.30 2.40 -1.72
CA ARG A 26 -9.63 2.90 -1.34
C ARG A 26 -9.57 4.02 -0.31
N LYS A 27 -8.67 3.95 0.66
CA LYS A 27 -8.53 4.97 1.72
C LYS A 27 -7.90 6.26 1.21
N LEU A 28 -7.06 6.16 0.20
CA LEU A 28 -6.42 7.29 -0.48
C LEU A 28 -7.24 7.67 -1.72
N GLU A 29 -8.57 7.83 -1.57
CA GLU A 29 -9.51 8.12 -2.67
C GLU A 29 -8.93 9.13 -3.66
N GLY A 30 -8.78 8.70 -4.92
CA GLY A 30 -8.15 9.48 -6.00
C GLY A 30 -6.68 9.17 -6.30
N ILE A 31 -6.01 8.29 -5.55
CA ILE A 31 -4.68 7.81 -5.93
C ILE A 31 -4.78 6.79 -7.06
N SER A 32 -4.04 7.02 -8.16
CA SER A 32 -3.94 6.00 -9.20
C SER A 32 -3.08 4.82 -8.74
N PRO A 33 -3.37 3.56 -9.14
CA PRO A 33 -2.59 2.38 -8.76
C PRO A 33 -1.09 2.51 -9.06
N LYS A 34 -0.75 3.17 -10.18
CA LYS A 34 0.64 3.44 -10.60
C LYS A 34 1.35 4.39 -9.63
N MET A 35 0.62 5.40 -9.14
CA MET A 35 1.14 6.40 -8.21
C MET A 35 1.27 5.83 -6.79
N LEU A 36 0.33 4.97 -6.40
CA LEU A 36 0.41 4.18 -5.17
C LEU A 36 1.67 3.29 -5.17
N MET A 37 1.87 2.48 -6.21
CA MET A 37 3.07 1.64 -6.32
C MET A 37 4.36 2.45 -6.35
N ARG A 38 4.37 3.61 -7.01
CA ARG A 38 5.55 4.49 -7.03
C ARG A 38 5.86 5.03 -5.63
N THR A 39 4.83 5.43 -4.88
CA THR A 39 4.95 5.93 -3.51
C THR A 39 5.46 4.85 -2.57
N LEU A 40 4.88 3.63 -2.66
CA LEU A 40 5.31 2.49 -1.86
C LEU A 40 6.76 2.10 -2.14
N ARG A 41 7.17 2.04 -3.42
CA ARG A 41 8.59 1.78 -3.77
C ARG A 41 9.54 2.84 -3.25
N LEU A 42 9.13 4.11 -3.25
CA LEU A 42 9.94 5.20 -2.70
C LEU A 42 10.14 4.98 -1.19
N LEU A 43 9.04 4.72 -0.48
CA LEU A 43 9.07 4.46 0.96
C LEU A 43 9.81 3.18 1.34
N GLU A 44 9.74 2.14 0.51
CA GLU A 44 10.53 0.92 0.66
C GLU A 44 12.03 1.22 0.49
N ARG A 45 12.39 2.05 -0.51
CA ARG A 45 13.78 2.44 -0.74
C ARG A 45 14.34 3.30 0.39
N ASP A 46 13.52 4.16 0.96
CA ASP A 46 13.87 4.99 2.13
C ASP A 46 13.80 4.20 3.46
N GLY A 47 13.39 2.91 3.43
CA GLY A 47 13.27 2.07 4.63
C GLY A 47 12.09 2.40 5.54
N LEU A 48 11.17 3.26 5.10
CA LEU A 48 10.00 3.73 5.85
C LEU A 48 8.81 2.76 5.80
N VAL A 49 8.71 1.94 4.75
CA VAL A 49 7.65 0.94 4.58
C VAL A 49 8.26 -0.41 4.21
N ARG A 50 7.75 -1.48 4.81
CA ARG A 50 8.16 -2.85 4.51
C ARG A 50 7.03 -3.60 3.80
N ARG A 51 7.30 -4.09 2.58
CA ARG A 51 6.37 -4.94 1.84
C ARG A 51 6.26 -6.31 2.50
N GLU A 52 5.10 -6.62 3.06
CA GLU A 52 4.78 -7.99 3.43
C GLU A 52 3.89 -8.60 2.34
N ILE A 53 4.47 -9.53 1.58
CA ILE A 53 3.73 -10.28 0.57
C ILE A 53 2.99 -11.40 1.30
N PHE A 54 1.71 -11.17 1.57
CA PHE A 54 0.87 -12.23 2.11
C PHE A 54 0.49 -13.17 0.96
N ARG A 55 1.09 -14.37 0.92
CA ARG A 55 0.67 -15.43 0.01
C ARG A 55 -0.72 -15.88 0.47
N VAL A 56 -1.76 -15.39 -0.20
CA VAL A 56 -3.09 -15.98 -0.06
C VAL A 56 -2.99 -17.38 -0.61
N PHE A 57 -2.84 -18.36 0.29
CA PHE A 57 -3.02 -19.76 -0.05
C PHE A 57 -4.52 -19.93 -0.32
N ARG A 58 -4.88 -19.81 -1.60
CA ARG A 58 -6.25 -20.06 -2.07
C ARG A 58 -6.44 -21.58 -2.00
N GLY A 59 -6.79 -22.08 -0.82
CA GLY A 59 -7.24 -23.45 -0.66
C GLY A 59 -8.45 -23.69 -1.56
N SER A 60 -8.38 -24.76 -2.36
CA SER A 60 -9.47 -25.28 -3.16
C SER A 60 -10.75 -25.37 -2.34
N ASN A 61 -11.82 -24.74 -2.83
CA ASN A 61 -13.17 -25.13 -2.44
C ASN A 61 -13.68 -26.08 -3.52
N THR A 62 -13.58 -27.38 -3.22
CA THR A 62 -14.26 -28.44 -3.94
C THR A 62 -15.70 -28.47 -3.41
N ASN A 63 -16.66 -28.16 -4.27
CA ASN A 63 -18.04 -28.60 -4.13
C ASN A 63 -18.54 -29.08 -5.49
#